data_AF-A0A3B0XJ88-F1
#
_entry.id   AF-A0A3B0XJ88-F1
#
_cell.length_a   1.000
_cell.length_b   1.000
_cell.length_c   1.000
_cell.angle_alpha   90.00
_cell.angle_beta   90.00
_cell.angle_gamma   90.00
#
_symmetry.space_group_name_H-M   'P 1'
#
loop_
_entity.id
_entity.type
_entity.pdbx_description
1 polymer ?
#
loop_
_entity_poly.entity_id
_entity_poly.type
_entity_poly.pdbx_seq_one_letter_code
_entity_poly.pdbx_strand_id
1 'polypeptide(L)'
;MIIKPIRWSFFIKLISLALVIAASGCNQGSYKNISDNPDVYFKENYTLNELPRQVKHKIKVFNRGKAIKPDAVELELDITRTDMETMSVIKTHSIKKIEKLGLGVVRSIERRTKDGGLYARVMDISYNGIMELKKETFKNNKKIHSHFHEVRTIDKISFDISNMDVNKIYKIVYQAGRKIDEYNYEKYEVECARKNKINANFLNSTITGNAIGIMCKYYFKGEIYSTVKYWYIDSYGISIVNEIDDFGSITTYRVRSFTPIL
;
A
#
# COMPACT_ATOMS: atom_id res chain seq x y z
N MET A 1 0.73 50.61 62.58
CA MET A 1 0.32 49.32 62.00
C MET A 1 0.81 49.31 60.56
N ILE A 2 1.90 48.60 60.27
CA ILE A 2 2.67 48.74 59.02
C ILE A 2 2.30 47.59 58.08
N ILE A 3 1.71 47.93 56.93
CA ILE A 3 1.32 46.98 55.88
C ILE A 3 2.54 46.70 55.00
N LYS A 4 2.97 45.43 54.91
CA LYS A 4 4.04 45.00 54.00
C LYS A 4 3.48 44.70 52.60
N PRO A 5 4.20 45.06 51.52
CA PRO A 5 3.77 44.81 50.15
C PRO A 5 3.98 43.35 49.73
N ILE A 6 2.98 42.80 49.07
CA ILE A 6 2.98 41.47 48.45
C ILE A 6 3.86 41.51 47.19
N ARG A 7 4.93 40.71 47.17
CA ARG A 7 5.89 40.60 46.07
C ARG A 7 5.29 39.88 44.85
N TRP A 8 4.84 40.67 43.88
CA TRP A 8 4.52 40.29 42.50
C TRP A 8 5.79 39.94 41.69
N SER A 9 6.40 38.76 41.89
CA SER A 9 7.52 38.34 41.02
C SER A 9 7.56 36.84 40.66
N PHE A 10 6.57 36.06 41.09
CA PHE A 10 6.58 34.61 40.84
C PHE A 10 5.87 34.15 39.55
N PHE A 11 5.21 35.05 38.82
CA PHE A 11 4.43 34.66 37.62
C PHE A 11 5.19 34.70 36.29
N ILE A 12 6.40 35.27 36.22
CA ILE A 12 7.10 35.46 34.93
C ILE A 12 8.05 34.30 34.57
N LYS A 13 8.41 33.43 35.52
CA LYS A 13 9.35 32.30 35.26
C LYS A 13 8.70 31.00 34.76
N LEU A 14 7.37 30.93 34.67
CA LEU A 14 6.66 29.73 34.20
C LEU A 14 6.28 29.77 32.70
N ILE A 15 6.36 30.92 32.04
CA ILE A 15 6.00 31.06 30.62
C ILE A 15 7.17 30.67 29.70
N SER A 16 8.41 30.69 30.18
CA SER A 16 9.61 30.40 29.37
C SER A 16 9.85 28.90 29.15
N LEU A 17 9.25 28.01 29.94
CA LEU A 17 9.41 26.55 29.79
C LEU A 17 8.36 25.92 28.85
N ALA A 18 7.23 26.59 28.61
CA ALA A 18 6.18 26.12 27.72
C ALA A 18 6.50 26.33 26.23
N LEU A 19 7.43 27.23 25.89
CA LEU A 19 7.78 27.55 24.50
C LEU A 19 8.89 26.69 23.90
N VAL A 20 9.69 25.98 24.71
CA VAL A 20 10.72 25.05 24.20
C VAL A 20 10.13 23.70 23.79
N ILE A 21 9.02 23.28 24.40
CA ILE A 21 8.31 22.03 24.03
C ILE A 21 7.49 22.19 22.74
N ALA A 22 7.14 23.43 22.37
CA ALA A 22 6.45 23.73 21.11
C ALA A 22 7.38 23.70 19.88
N ALA A 23 8.71 23.75 20.06
CA ALA A 23 9.68 23.81 18.97
C ALA A 23 10.24 22.43 18.54
N SER A 24 10.01 21.36 19.31
CA SER A 24 10.37 19.98 18.92
C SER A 24 9.29 19.29 18.06
N GLY A 25 8.20 19.99 17.73
CA GLY A 25 7.04 19.43 17.02
C GLY A 25 7.15 19.34 15.50
N CYS A 26 8.26 19.76 14.89
CA CYS A 26 8.52 19.45 13.49
C CYS A 26 8.88 17.96 13.35
N ASN A 27 7.85 17.15 13.06
CA ASN A 27 7.87 15.71 12.80
C ASN A 27 8.87 15.29 11.69
N GLN A 28 10.18 15.42 11.95
CA GLN A 28 11.24 14.76 11.17
C GLN A 28 11.43 13.30 11.59
N GLY A 29 10.72 12.84 12.64
CA GLY A 29 10.86 11.48 13.20
C GLY A 29 10.37 10.36 12.29
N SER A 30 9.45 10.63 11.34
CA SER A 30 8.91 9.57 10.48
C SER A 30 9.97 8.98 9.56
N TYR A 31 10.71 9.82 8.82
CA TYR A 31 11.72 9.34 7.87
C TYR A 31 12.89 8.62 8.54
N LYS A 32 13.36 9.15 9.68
CA LYS A 32 14.45 8.53 10.44
C LYS A 32 14.07 7.13 10.92
N ASN A 33 12.86 6.95 11.45
CA ASN A 33 12.38 5.65 11.92
C ASN A 33 12.23 4.63 10.76
N ILE A 34 11.79 5.09 9.58
CA ILE A 34 11.67 4.24 8.38
C ILE A 34 13.04 3.79 7.86
N SER A 35 14.06 4.66 7.97
CA SER A 35 15.43 4.36 7.55
C SER A 35 16.10 3.40 8.53
N ASP A 36 16.05 3.72 9.82
CA ASP A 36 16.82 3.04 10.86
C ASP A 36 16.19 1.69 11.25
N ASN A 37 14.85 1.60 11.28
CA ASN A 37 14.11 0.39 11.69
C ASN A 37 12.84 0.16 10.84
N PRO A 38 12.98 -0.13 9.53
CA PRO A 38 11.85 -0.25 8.61
C PRO A 38 10.82 -1.32 9.03
N ASP A 39 11.27 -2.44 9.59
CA ASP A 39 10.37 -3.53 9.99
C ASP A 39 9.53 -3.17 11.22
N VAL A 40 10.11 -2.41 12.16
CA VAL A 40 9.38 -1.89 13.33
C VAL A 40 8.34 -0.88 12.86
N TYR A 41 8.76 0.08 12.03
CA TYR A 41 7.85 1.06 11.45
C TYR A 41 6.70 0.39 10.69
N PHE A 42 7.01 -0.62 9.87
CA PHE A 42 6.02 -1.40 9.13
C PHE A 42 5.03 -2.09 10.07
N LYS A 43 5.51 -2.78 11.10
CA LYS A 43 4.65 -3.49 12.06
C LYS A 43 3.73 -2.55 12.83
N GLU A 44 4.18 -1.35 13.16
CA GLU A 44 3.41 -0.35 13.92
C GLU A 44 2.41 0.41 13.05
N ASN A 45 2.80 0.82 11.83
CA ASN A 45 2.05 1.76 11.01
C ASN A 45 1.22 1.11 9.90
N TYR A 46 1.41 -0.19 9.66
CA TYR A 46 0.66 -0.97 8.67
C TYR A 46 -0.12 -2.06 9.39
N THR A 47 -1.12 -1.64 10.16
CA THR A 47 -2.07 -2.52 10.85
C THR A 47 -3.51 -2.20 10.47
N LEU A 48 -4.46 -3.08 10.78
CA LEU A 48 -5.89 -2.76 10.62
C LEU A 48 -6.30 -1.53 11.43
N ASN A 49 -5.69 -1.31 12.59
CA ASN A 49 -6.07 -0.22 13.48
C ASN A 49 -5.79 1.15 12.87
N GLU A 50 -4.73 1.26 12.06
CA GLU A 50 -4.32 2.46 11.34
C GLU A 50 -5.29 2.85 10.21
N LEU A 51 -6.15 1.93 9.76
CA LEU A 51 -7.15 2.26 8.73
C LEU A 51 -8.28 3.12 9.33
N PRO A 52 -8.82 4.09 8.56
CA PRO A 52 -9.98 4.88 8.98
C PRO A 52 -11.17 4.01 9.36
N ARG A 53 -11.93 4.43 10.39
CA ARG A 53 -13.08 3.66 10.92
C ARG A 53 -14.10 3.30 9.83
N GLN A 54 -14.37 4.23 8.91
CA GLN A 54 -15.32 4.03 7.81
C GLN A 54 -14.84 2.97 6.82
N VAL A 55 -13.54 2.97 6.49
CA VAL A 55 -12.90 1.95 5.65
C VAL A 55 -13.00 0.57 6.31
N LYS A 56 -12.63 0.46 7.58
CA LYS A 56 -12.76 -0.79 8.36
C LYS A 56 -14.19 -1.33 8.36
N HIS A 57 -15.16 -0.45 8.60
CA HIS A 57 -16.57 -0.83 8.62
C HIS A 57 -17.01 -1.36 7.25
N LYS A 58 -16.68 -0.66 6.16
CA LYS A 58 -16.99 -1.11 4.80
C LYS A 58 -16.35 -2.47 4.50
N ILE A 59 -15.06 -2.66 4.78
CA ILE A 59 -14.38 -3.96 4.60
C ILE A 59 -15.08 -5.07 5.37
N LYS A 60 -15.46 -4.82 6.64
CA LYS A 60 -16.16 -5.81 7.48
C LYS A 60 -17.53 -6.18 6.90
N VAL A 61 -18.29 -5.21 6.41
CA VAL A 61 -19.62 -5.45 5.78
C VAL A 61 -19.47 -6.22 4.47
N PHE A 62 -18.45 -5.91 3.67
CA PHE A 62 -18.17 -6.53 2.39
C PHE A 62 -17.26 -7.76 2.48
N ASN A 63 -17.03 -8.33 3.66
CA ASN A 63 -16.10 -9.43 3.95
C ASN A 63 -16.45 -10.73 3.21
N ARG A 64 -16.31 -10.70 1.89
CA ARG A 64 -16.48 -11.79 0.93
C ARG A 64 -15.12 -12.29 0.43
N GLY A 65 -14.03 -11.68 0.88
CA GLY A 65 -12.68 -12.17 0.60
C GLY A 65 -12.52 -13.61 1.11
N LYS A 66 -11.91 -14.48 0.30
CA LYS A 66 -11.47 -15.79 0.78
C LYS A 66 -10.50 -15.60 1.93
N ALA A 67 -10.56 -16.48 2.92
CA ALA A 67 -9.55 -16.54 3.96
C ALA A 67 -8.18 -16.78 3.31
N ILE A 68 -7.26 -15.85 3.56
CA ILE A 68 -5.84 -15.99 3.21
C ILE A 68 -5.31 -17.15 4.06
N LYS A 69 -4.82 -18.19 3.38
CA LYS A 69 -4.45 -19.46 4.01
C LYS A 69 -3.09 -19.42 4.69
N PRO A 70 -2.00 -18.93 4.07
CA PRO A 70 -0.75 -18.73 4.79
C PRO A 70 -0.81 -17.46 5.65
N ASP A 71 -0.08 -17.45 6.76
CA ASP A 71 0.07 -16.26 7.58
C ASP A 71 0.93 -15.21 6.87
N ALA A 72 1.92 -15.65 6.10
CA ALA A 72 2.66 -14.79 5.20
C ALA A 72 3.14 -15.50 3.92
N VAL A 73 3.50 -14.73 2.91
CA VAL A 73 4.16 -15.19 1.68
C VAL A 73 5.35 -14.28 1.41
N GLU A 74 6.48 -14.87 1.07
CA GLU A 74 7.62 -14.16 0.51
C GLU A 74 7.74 -14.43 -0.99
N LEU A 75 7.95 -13.37 -1.76
CA LEU A 75 8.11 -13.39 -3.21
C LEU A 75 9.45 -12.75 -3.58
N GLU A 76 10.20 -13.40 -4.46
CA GLU A 76 11.24 -12.72 -5.23
C GLU A 76 10.70 -12.40 -6.61
N LEU A 77 10.90 -11.16 -7.04
CA LEU A 77 10.40 -10.64 -8.31
C LEU A 77 11.52 -9.99 -9.11
N ASP A 78 11.57 -10.28 -10.41
CA ASP A 78 12.24 -9.42 -11.37
C ASP A 78 11.24 -8.41 -11.91
N ILE A 79 11.61 -7.13 -11.85
CA ILE A 79 10.76 -6.03 -12.30
C ILE A 79 11.48 -5.30 -13.43
N THR A 80 10.80 -5.19 -14.57
CA THR A 80 11.30 -4.43 -15.73
C THR A 80 10.33 -3.31 -16.02
N ARG A 81 10.79 -2.07 -15.87
CA ARG A 81 10.06 -0.86 -16.29
C ARG A 81 10.65 -0.37 -17.61
N THR A 82 9.81 -0.20 -18.60
CA THR A 82 10.12 0.39 -19.90
C THR A 82 9.38 1.71 -20.02
N ASP A 83 10.12 2.79 -20.22
CA ASP A 83 9.56 4.08 -20.61
C ASP A 83 9.30 4.07 -22.12
N MET A 84 8.06 4.34 -22.55
CA MET A 84 7.65 4.16 -23.94
C MET A 84 8.05 5.32 -24.85
N GLU A 85 8.34 6.50 -24.28
CA GLU A 85 8.79 7.66 -25.05
C GLU A 85 10.29 7.57 -25.33
N THR A 86 11.07 7.26 -24.31
CA THR A 86 12.54 7.19 -24.40
C THR A 86 13.06 5.79 -24.73
N MET A 87 12.19 4.78 -24.68
CA MET A 87 12.55 3.35 -24.75
C MET A 87 13.57 2.94 -23.68
N SER A 88 13.72 3.73 -22.61
CA SER A 88 14.66 3.44 -21.54
C SER A 88 14.14 2.31 -20.65
N VAL A 89 15.05 1.40 -20.27
CA VAL A 89 14.71 0.22 -19.50
C VAL A 89 15.39 0.25 -18.13
N ILE A 90 14.58 0.15 -17.08
CA ILE A 90 15.04 0.01 -15.70
C ILE A 90 14.69 -1.40 -15.22
N LYS A 91 15.72 -2.17 -14.87
CA LYS A 91 15.57 -3.48 -14.25
C LYS A 91 15.86 -3.38 -12.76
N THR A 92 14.99 -3.94 -11.95
CA THR A 92 15.19 -4.06 -10.50
C THR A 92 14.85 -5.46 -10.05
N HIS A 93 15.54 -5.92 -9.02
CA HIS A 93 15.19 -7.13 -8.29
C HIS A 93 14.44 -6.74 -7.02
N SER A 94 13.47 -7.55 -6.60
CA SER A 94 12.60 -7.20 -5.48
C SER A 94 12.33 -8.40 -4.59
N ILE A 95 12.38 -8.20 -3.28
CA ILE A 95 11.88 -9.16 -2.29
C ILE A 95 10.65 -8.54 -1.64
N LYS A 96 9.50 -9.21 -1.75
CA LYS A 96 8.22 -8.76 -1.22
C LYS A 96 7.68 -9.76 -0.20
N LYS A 97 7.46 -9.31 1.02
CA LYS A 97 6.76 -10.07 2.06
C LYS A 97 5.34 -9.58 2.18
N ILE A 98 4.37 -10.48 2.08
CA ILE A 98 2.93 -10.22 2.20
C ILE A 98 2.45 -10.94 3.45
N GLU A 99 1.83 -10.24 4.39
CA GLU A 99 1.34 -10.79 5.66
C GLU A 99 -0.17 -10.58 5.78
N LYS A 100 -0.87 -11.61 6.26
CA LYS A 100 -2.30 -11.57 6.52
C LYS A 100 -2.60 -10.68 7.71
N LEU A 101 -3.59 -9.80 7.57
CA LEU A 101 -4.16 -9.02 8.68
C LEU A 101 -5.59 -9.45 9.05
N GLY A 102 -6.24 -10.26 8.21
CA GLY A 102 -7.63 -10.71 8.40
C GLY A 102 -8.64 -9.91 7.57
N LEU A 103 -9.88 -10.40 7.47
CA LEU A 103 -10.97 -9.80 6.66
C LEU A 103 -10.59 -9.53 5.19
N GLY A 104 -9.77 -10.42 4.59
CA GLY A 104 -9.24 -10.24 3.23
C GLY A 104 -8.18 -9.13 3.11
N VAL A 105 -7.76 -8.50 4.21
CA VAL A 105 -6.71 -7.48 4.21
C VAL A 105 -5.35 -8.13 4.38
N VAL A 106 -4.39 -7.66 3.59
CA VAL A 106 -2.97 -7.94 3.74
C VAL A 106 -2.20 -6.66 3.96
N ARG A 107 -1.04 -6.78 4.58
CA ARG A 107 0.02 -5.78 4.49
C ARG A 107 1.20 -6.35 3.73
N SER A 108 1.99 -5.49 3.11
CA SER A 108 3.22 -5.95 2.48
C SER A 108 4.36 -4.95 2.63
N ILE A 109 5.58 -5.49 2.68
CA ILE A 109 6.82 -4.74 2.60
C ILE A 109 7.64 -5.30 1.44
N GLU A 110 8.07 -4.41 0.57
CA GLU A 110 8.82 -4.71 -0.65
C GLU A 110 10.16 -3.97 -0.62
N ARG A 111 11.25 -4.71 -0.79
CA ARG A 111 12.60 -4.16 -0.92
C ARG A 111 13.07 -4.32 -2.36
N ARG A 112 13.19 -3.21 -3.08
CA ARG A 112 13.70 -3.16 -4.46
C ARG A 112 15.17 -2.79 -4.49
N THR A 113 15.96 -3.60 -5.16
CA THR A 113 17.39 -3.38 -5.38
C THR A 113 17.67 -3.14 -6.86
N LYS A 114 18.60 -2.23 -7.13
CA LYS A 114 19.13 -1.93 -8.47
C LYS A 114 20.65 -1.89 -8.36
N ASP A 115 21.36 -2.57 -9.27
CA ASP A 115 22.83 -2.59 -9.32
C ASP A 115 23.47 -2.98 -7.97
N GLY A 116 22.87 -3.94 -7.25
CA GLY A 116 23.33 -4.41 -5.93
C GLY A 116 22.98 -3.51 -4.74
N GLY A 117 22.49 -2.29 -4.98
CA GLY A 117 22.11 -1.33 -3.94
C GLY A 117 20.61 -1.27 -3.67
N LEU A 118 20.22 -0.83 -2.47
CA LEU A 118 18.82 -0.52 -2.15
C LEU A 118 18.36 0.67 -3.01
N TYR A 119 17.37 0.43 -3.87
CA TYR A 119 16.78 1.44 -4.74
C TYR A 119 15.53 2.04 -4.10
N ALA A 120 14.62 1.20 -3.63
CA ALA A 120 13.38 1.64 -3.00
C ALA A 120 12.86 0.62 -1.99
N ARG A 121 12.05 1.12 -1.06
CA ARG A 121 11.21 0.32 -0.16
C ARG A 121 9.75 0.73 -0.35
N VAL A 122 8.87 -0.23 -0.56
CA VAL A 122 7.43 0.02 -0.66
C VAL A 122 6.76 -0.69 0.51
N MET A 123 5.86 -0.01 1.19
CA MET A 123 5.03 -0.58 2.24
C MET A 123 3.57 -0.32 1.88
N ASP A 124 2.70 -1.32 2.01
CA ASP A 124 1.28 -1.17 1.74
C ASP A 124 0.38 -1.98 2.68
N ILE A 125 -0.87 -1.53 2.80
CA ILE A 125 -2.02 -2.33 3.19
C ILE A 125 -2.95 -2.39 1.98
N SER A 126 -3.46 -3.56 1.64
CA SER A 126 -4.39 -3.75 0.53
C SER A 126 -5.50 -4.74 0.87
N TYR A 127 -6.68 -4.51 0.29
CA TYR A 127 -7.81 -5.44 0.33
C TYR A 127 -7.71 -6.43 -0.84
N ASN A 128 -7.64 -7.72 -0.49
CA ASN A 128 -7.40 -8.88 -1.36
C ASN A 128 -6.15 -8.75 -2.27
N GLY A 129 -5.17 -7.94 -1.87
CA GLY A 129 -3.95 -7.69 -2.65
C GLY A 129 -4.17 -6.87 -3.93
N ILE A 130 -5.34 -6.24 -4.11
CA ILE A 130 -5.70 -5.49 -5.33
C ILE A 130 -6.00 -4.03 -5.01
N MET A 131 -6.93 -3.79 -4.08
CA MET A 131 -7.29 -2.42 -3.70
C MET A 131 -6.31 -1.93 -2.64
N GLU A 132 -5.38 -1.08 -3.03
CA GLU A 132 -4.47 -0.40 -2.11
C GLU A 132 -5.29 0.49 -1.17
N LEU A 133 -5.16 0.28 0.15
CA LEU A 133 -5.84 1.04 1.19
C LEU A 133 -4.90 2.08 1.81
N LYS A 134 -3.62 1.73 1.92
CA LYS A 134 -2.54 2.62 2.37
C LYS A 134 -1.27 2.19 1.67
N LYS A 135 -0.46 3.13 1.18
CA LYS A 135 0.81 2.84 0.53
C LYS A 135 1.79 3.97 0.70
N GLU A 136 3.05 3.62 0.97
CA GLU A 136 4.17 4.54 0.95
C GLU A 136 5.33 3.93 0.16
N THR A 137 6.01 4.76 -0.63
CA THR A 137 7.23 4.37 -1.35
C THR A 137 8.38 5.27 -0.94
N PHE A 138 9.44 4.70 -0.37
CA PHE A 138 10.66 5.39 0.01
C PHE A 138 11.75 5.08 -1.00
N LYS A 139 12.27 6.10 -1.69
CA LYS A 139 13.38 5.95 -2.64
C LYS A 139 14.68 6.36 -1.96
N ASN A 140 15.68 5.48 -1.97
CA ASN A 140 16.93 5.69 -1.24
C ASN A 140 17.71 6.92 -1.72
N ASN A 141 17.52 7.32 -2.98
CA ASN A 141 18.17 8.49 -3.58
C ASN A 141 17.37 9.80 -3.46
N LYS A 142 16.18 9.79 -2.84
CA LYS A 142 15.33 10.99 -2.70
C LYS A 142 14.90 11.17 -1.25
N LYS A 143 15.56 12.09 -0.53
CA LYS A 143 15.29 12.42 0.89
C LYS A 143 13.84 12.85 1.21
N ILE A 144 13.02 13.22 0.22
CA ILE A 144 11.75 13.94 0.45
C ILE A 144 10.54 13.29 -0.26
N HIS A 145 10.72 12.32 -1.15
CA HIS A 145 9.61 11.84 -2.00
C HIS A 145 9.04 10.50 -1.53
N SER A 146 8.33 10.51 -0.40
CA SER A 146 7.36 9.46 -0.11
C SER A 146 6.11 9.70 -0.96
N HIS A 147 5.85 8.85 -1.96
CA HIS A 147 4.52 8.79 -2.56
C HIS A 147 3.60 8.12 -1.53
N PHE A 148 2.86 8.94 -0.78
CA PHE A 148 1.87 8.49 0.19
C PHE A 148 0.49 8.48 -0.45
N HIS A 149 -0.23 7.38 -0.26
CA HIS A 149 -1.62 7.22 -0.66
C HIS A 149 -2.39 6.56 0.49
N GLU A 150 -3.52 7.11 0.89
CA GLU A 150 -4.40 6.50 1.90
C GLU A 150 -5.86 6.71 1.53
N VAL A 151 -6.60 5.59 1.54
CA VAL A 151 -8.04 5.56 1.35
C VAL A 151 -8.73 6.01 2.62
N ARG A 152 -9.66 6.97 2.48
CA ARG A 152 -10.39 7.60 3.57
C ARG A 152 -11.82 7.11 3.69
N THR A 153 -12.45 6.92 2.54
CA THR A 153 -13.81 6.40 2.44
C THR A 153 -13.90 5.43 1.28
N ILE A 154 -14.85 4.51 1.40
CA ILE A 154 -15.19 3.55 0.36
C ILE A 154 -16.68 3.69 0.11
N ASP A 155 -17.00 4.28 -1.04
CA ASP A 155 -18.39 4.53 -1.42
C ASP A 155 -19.03 3.24 -1.91
N LYS A 156 -18.31 2.48 -2.76
CA LYS A 156 -18.80 1.25 -3.39
C LYS A 156 -17.72 0.19 -3.48
N ILE A 157 -18.07 -1.05 -3.11
CA ILE A 157 -17.33 -2.27 -3.45
C ILE A 157 -18.35 -3.24 -4.01
N SER A 158 -18.20 -3.63 -5.28
CA SER A 158 -18.96 -4.75 -5.86
C SER A 158 -18.13 -6.02 -5.99
N PHE A 159 -16.87 -5.95 -5.58
CA PHE A 159 -15.84 -6.91 -5.89
C PHE A 159 -15.77 -8.06 -4.89
N ASP A 160 -15.92 -9.28 -5.39
CA ASP A 160 -15.60 -10.53 -4.70
C ASP A 160 -14.79 -11.39 -5.67
N ILE A 161 -13.46 -11.42 -5.48
CA ILE A 161 -12.53 -12.09 -6.39
C ILE A 161 -12.92 -13.54 -6.65
N SER A 162 -13.33 -14.24 -5.59
CA SER A 162 -13.56 -15.68 -5.66
C SER A 162 -14.79 -16.04 -6.49
N ASN A 163 -15.73 -15.09 -6.59
CA ASN A 163 -16.99 -15.25 -7.30
C ASN A 163 -17.10 -14.30 -8.50
N MET A 164 -15.97 -13.80 -9.02
CA MET A 164 -15.99 -12.98 -10.23
C MET A 164 -16.44 -13.80 -11.43
N ASP A 165 -17.42 -13.27 -12.15
CA ASP A 165 -17.87 -13.75 -13.45
C ASP A 165 -16.99 -13.13 -14.55
N VAL A 166 -16.61 -13.93 -15.56
CA VAL A 166 -15.76 -13.50 -16.68
C VAL A 166 -16.47 -12.43 -17.53
N ASN A 167 -17.81 -12.42 -17.53
CA ASN A 167 -18.62 -11.50 -18.34
C ASN A 167 -19.06 -10.24 -17.58
N LYS A 168 -18.55 -10.02 -16.35
CA LYS A 168 -18.95 -8.88 -15.52
C LYS A 168 -17.78 -7.95 -15.22
N ILE A 169 -18.09 -6.66 -15.17
CA ILE A 169 -17.19 -5.61 -14.70
C ILE A 169 -17.55 -5.30 -13.26
N TYR A 170 -16.55 -5.32 -12.40
CA TYR A 170 -16.66 -5.03 -10.98
C TYR A 170 -16.10 -3.64 -10.71
N LYS A 171 -16.90 -2.81 -10.05
CA LYS A 171 -16.54 -1.42 -9.72
C LYS A 171 -16.21 -1.27 -8.24
N ILE A 172 -15.15 -0.50 -7.99
CA ILE A 172 -14.79 0.04 -6.69
C ILE A 172 -14.76 1.56 -6.82
N VAL A 173 -15.36 2.27 -5.86
CA VAL A 173 -15.33 3.73 -5.79
C VAL A 173 -14.89 4.12 -4.39
N TYR A 174 -13.87 4.96 -4.30
CA TYR A 174 -13.26 5.36 -3.04
C TYR A 174 -12.71 6.78 -3.12
N GLN A 175 -12.44 7.36 -1.95
CA GLN A 175 -11.75 8.64 -1.85
C GLN A 175 -10.43 8.44 -1.16
N ALA A 176 -9.37 9.04 -1.71
CA ALA A 176 -8.02 8.91 -1.18
C ALA A 176 -7.23 10.20 -1.32
N GLY A 177 -6.18 10.33 -0.52
CA GLY A 177 -5.28 11.47 -0.55
C GLY A 177 -4.13 11.31 0.43
N ARG A 178 -3.44 12.41 0.73
CA ARG A 178 -2.40 12.42 1.76
C ARG A 178 -2.98 12.66 3.13
N LYS A 179 -2.30 12.16 4.16
CA LYS A 179 -2.75 12.34 5.55
C LYS A 179 -2.86 13.81 5.96
N ILE A 180 -1.98 14.67 5.46
CA ILE A 180 -1.95 16.10 5.76
C ILE A 180 -3.07 16.89 5.07
N ASP A 181 -3.64 16.33 4.01
CA ASP A 181 -4.64 16.97 3.16
C ASP A 181 -6.05 16.60 3.64
N GLU A 182 -6.35 16.83 4.93
CA GLU A 182 -7.58 16.35 5.60
C GLU A 182 -8.90 16.73 4.91
N TYR A 183 -8.87 17.69 3.98
CA TYR A 183 -10.04 18.19 3.24
C TYR A 183 -9.94 18.03 1.71
N ASN A 184 -8.81 17.57 1.17
CA ASN A 184 -8.59 17.44 -0.28
C ASN A 184 -8.45 15.97 -0.69
N TYR A 185 -9.47 15.17 -0.38
CA TYR A 185 -9.54 13.81 -0.86
C TYR A 185 -10.12 13.77 -2.26
N GLU A 186 -9.46 13.04 -3.14
CA GLU A 186 -9.87 12.90 -4.51
C GLU A 186 -10.62 11.59 -4.69
N LYS A 187 -11.62 11.61 -5.58
CA LYS A 187 -12.40 10.44 -5.93
C LYS A 187 -11.65 9.61 -6.99
N TYR A 188 -11.53 8.32 -6.70
CA TYR A 188 -10.96 7.31 -7.59
C TYR A 188 -12.01 6.26 -7.91
N GLU A 189 -11.96 5.75 -9.13
CA GLU A 189 -12.79 4.62 -9.55
C GLU A 189 -11.89 3.51 -10.10
N VAL A 190 -12.24 2.26 -9.82
CA VAL A 190 -11.52 1.09 -10.33
C VAL A 190 -12.51 0.14 -10.95
N GLU A 191 -12.25 -0.25 -12.19
CA GLU A 191 -13.01 -1.27 -12.89
C GLU A 191 -12.15 -2.52 -13.07
N CYS A 192 -12.51 -3.60 -12.39
CA CYS A 192 -11.83 -4.88 -12.49
C CYS A 192 -12.67 -5.89 -13.27
N ALA A 193 -12.03 -6.61 -14.18
CA ALA A 193 -12.62 -7.72 -14.93
C ALA A 193 -11.80 -8.98 -14.74
N ARG A 194 -12.49 -10.11 -14.55
CA ARG A 194 -11.87 -11.43 -14.52
C ARG A 194 -11.49 -11.86 -15.93
N LYS A 195 -10.35 -12.51 -16.05
CA LYS A 195 -9.84 -13.16 -17.25
C LYS A 195 -9.75 -14.67 -17.02
N ASN A 196 -9.00 -15.34 -17.87
CA ASN A 196 -8.87 -16.79 -17.84
C ASN A 196 -8.32 -17.30 -16.50
N LYS A 197 -8.75 -18.50 -16.15
CA LYS A 197 -8.21 -19.28 -15.03
C LYS A 197 -7.21 -20.29 -15.60
N ILE A 198 -6.01 -20.33 -15.04
CA ILE A 198 -4.94 -21.23 -15.46
C ILE A 198 -4.27 -21.88 -14.24
N ASN A 199 -3.50 -22.95 -14.43
CA ASN A 199 -2.72 -23.54 -13.35
C ASN A 199 -1.69 -22.50 -12.86
N ALA A 200 -1.53 -22.31 -11.55
CA ALA A 200 -0.64 -21.28 -10.99
C ALA A 200 0.85 -21.59 -11.16
N ASN A 201 1.21 -22.85 -11.45
CA ASN A 201 2.60 -23.29 -11.62
C ASN A 201 3.34 -22.61 -12.80
N PHE A 202 2.60 -22.01 -13.75
CA PHE A 202 3.19 -21.23 -14.84
C PHE A 202 3.91 -19.96 -14.35
N LEU A 203 3.54 -19.42 -13.18
CA LEU A 203 4.24 -18.28 -12.57
C LEU A 203 5.56 -18.72 -11.97
N ASN A 204 5.52 -19.84 -11.25
CA ASN A 204 6.65 -20.49 -10.63
C ASN A 204 6.23 -21.91 -10.22
N SER A 205 7.14 -22.88 -10.40
CA SER A 205 6.83 -24.29 -10.14
C SER A 205 6.50 -24.62 -8.67
N THR A 206 6.87 -23.77 -7.71
CA THR A 206 6.52 -23.94 -6.29
C THR A 206 5.09 -23.52 -5.96
N ILE A 207 4.42 -22.81 -6.86
CA ILE A 207 3.07 -22.29 -6.63
C ILE A 207 2.04 -23.35 -7.03
N THR A 208 1.21 -23.73 -6.06
CA THR A 208 0.13 -24.71 -6.26
C THR A 208 -1.22 -24.05 -6.47
N GLY A 209 -2.18 -24.79 -7.04
CA GLY A 209 -3.56 -24.31 -7.25
C GLY A 209 -3.74 -23.59 -8.60
N ASN A 210 -4.69 -22.66 -8.65
CA ASN A 210 -5.02 -21.93 -9.87
C ASN A 210 -4.74 -20.44 -9.73
N ALA A 211 -4.26 -19.84 -10.81
CA ALA A 211 -4.19 -18.41 -10.99
C ALA A 211 -5.39 -17.92 -11.80
N ILE A 212 -6.06 -16.89 -11.29
CA ILE A 212 -7.13 -16.19 -11.99
C ILE A 212 -6.57 -14.85 -12.47
N GLY A 213 -6.58 -14.62 -13.78
CA GLY A 213 -6.19 -13.33 -14.32
C GLY A 213 -7.22 -12.26 -13.95
N ILE A 214 -6.76 -11.10 -13.48
CA ILE A 214 -7.62 -9.96 -13.18
C ILE A 214 -6.99 -8.72 -13.82
N MET A 215 -7.79 -7.95 -14.54
CA MET A 215 -7.35 -6.69 -15.12
C MET A 215 -8.16 -5.57 -14.49
N CYS A 216 -7.50 -4.62 -13.86
CA CYS A 216 -8.12 -3.46 -13.22
C CYS A 216 -7.68 -2.19 -13.94
N LYS A 217 -8.66 -1.37 -14.34
CA LYS A 217 -8.45 -0.02 -14.87
C LYS A 217 -8.71 0.97 -13.76
N TYR A 218 -7.76 1.86 -13.52
CA TYR A 218 -7.83 2.89 -12.49
C TYR A 218 -8.15 4.22 -13.16
N TYR A 219 -9.18 4.89 -12.63
CA TYR A 219 -9.71 6.13 -13.15
C TYR A 219 -9.51 7.26 -12.15
N PHE A 220 -9.12 8.41 -12.68
CA PHE A 220 -9.00 9.66 -11.97
C PHE A 220 -9.64 10.76 -12.81
N LYS A 221 -10.60 11.48 -12.22
CA LYS A 221 -11.40 12.50 -12.95
C LYS A 221 -12.05 11.98 -14.25
N GLY A 222 -12.42 10.69 -14.28
CA GLY A 222 -13.07 10.05 -15.42
C GLY A 222 -12.11 9.48 -16.47
N GLU A 223 -10.81 9.70 -16.34
CA GLU A 223 -9.80 9.22 -17.29
C GLU A 223 -9.03 8.04 -16.72
N ILE A 224 -8.71 7.06 -17.58
CA ILE A 224 -7.85 5.94 -17.20
C ILE A 224 -6.43 6.48 -17.05
N TYR A 225 -5.89 6.39 -15.84
CA TYR A 225 -4.50 6.77 -15.58
C TYR A 225 -3.57 5.58 -15.41
N SER A 226 -4.12 4.40 -15.13
CA SER A 226 -3.35 3.16 -15.05
C SER A 226 -4.20 1.93 -15.34
N THR A 227 -3.60 0.92 -15.97
CA THR A 227 -4.14 -0.43 -16.05
C THR A 227 -3.20 -1.40 -15.35
N VAL A 228 -3.70 -2.16 -14.39
CA VAL A 228 -2.93 -3.16 -13.66
C VAL A 228 -3.48 -4.55 -13.93
N LYS A 229 -2.61 -5.47 -14.31
CA LYS A 229 -2.91 -6.90 -14.48
C LYS A 229 -2.36 -7.67 -13.29
N TYR A 230 -3.21 -8.46 -12.68
CA TYR A 230 -2.90 -9.32 -11.54
C TYR A 230 -3.12 -10.78 -11.89
N TRP A 231 -2.38 -11.65 -11.20
CA TRP A 231 -2.71 -13.06 -11.02
C TRP A 231 -3.15 -13.27 -9.58
N TYR A 232 -4.42 -13.60 -9.38
CA TYR A 232 -4.93 -14.01 -8.08
C TYR A 232 -4.76 -15.51 -7.89
N ILE A 233 -4.02 -15.92 -6.85
CA ILE A 233 -3.73 -17.32 -6.59
C ILE A 233 -4.74 -17.87 -5.58
N ASP A 234 -5.65 -18.72 -6.04
CA ASP A 234 -6.84 -19.14 -5.29
C ASP A 234 -6.53 -19.93 -4.00
N SER A 235 -5.42 -20.67 -4.01
CA SER A 235 -4.93 -21.51 -2.92
C SER A 235 -4.37 -20.69 -1.77
N TYR A 236 -3.75 -19.54 -2.06
CA TYR A 236 -3.13 -18.67 -1.06
C TYR A 236 -3.98 -17.44 -0.73
N GLY A 237 -4.92 -17.06 -1.59
CA GLY A 237 -5.80 -15.91 -1.38
C GLY A 237 -5.10 -14.56 -1.59
N ILE A 238 -4.03 -14.51 -2.38
CA ILE A 238 -3.25 -13.30 -2.65
C ILE A 238 -3.22 -12.98 -4.14
N SER A 239 -3.01 -11.70 -4.47
CA SER A 239 -2.82 -11.22 -5.84
C SER A 239 -1.36 -10.83 -6.06
N ILE A 240 -0.81 -11.27 -7.19
CA ILE A 240 0.54 -10.90 -7.64
C ILE A 240 0.38 -9.99 -8.86
N VAL A 241 0.99 -8.81 -8.83
CA VAL A 241 1.03 -7.93 -10.01
C VAL A 241 1.86 -8.61 -11.09
N ASN A 242 1.34 -8.64 -12.32
CA ASN A 242 2.04 -9.11 -13.52
C ASN A 242 2.52 -7.94 -14.38
N GLU A 243 1.67 -6.94 -14.53
CA GLU A 243 1.93 -5.80 -15.41
C GLU A 243 1.21 -4.56 -14.89
N ILE A 244 1.86 -3.40 -15.02
CA ILE A 244 1.28 -2.08 -14.82
C ILE A 244 1.58 -1.28 -16.08
N ASP A 245 0.54 -0.73 -16.68
CA ASP A 245 0.61 0.28 -17.72
C ASP A 245 0.21 1.61 -17.09
N ASP A 246 1.15 2.56 -16.97
CA ASP A 246 0.98 3.84 -16.29
C ASP A 246 1.68 4.97 -17.05
N PHE A 247 0.96 6.04 -17.40
CA PHE A 247 1.50 7.32 -17.89
C PHE A 247 2.73 7.20 -18.82
N GLY A 248 2.63 6.41 -19.88
CA GLY A 248 3.71 6.25 -20.86
C GLY A 248 4.83 5.29 -20.44
N SER A 249 4.63 4.47 -19.39
CA SER A 249 5.51 3.36 -19.06
C SER A 249 4.78 2.04 -18.87
N ILE A 250 5.46 0.95 -19.20
CA ILE A 250 5.01 -0.41 -18.94
C ILE A 250 5.97 -1.04 -17.95
N THR A 251 5.46 -1.51 -16.82
CA THR A 251 6.20 -2.24 -15.80
C THR A 251 5.73 -3.69 -15.75
N THR A 252 6.61 -4.64 -16.00
CA THR A 252 6.34 -6.08 -15.91
C THR A 252 7.01 -6.70 -14.70
N TYR A 253 6.37 -7.72 -14.15
CA TYR A 253 6.79 -8.43 -12.95
C TYR A 253 6.87 -9.92 -13.26
N ARG A 254 8.01 -10.54 -12.95
CA ARG A 254 8.23 -11.98 -13.10
C ARG A 254 8.56 -12.59 -11.75
N VAL A 255 7.85 -13.65 -11.37
CA VAL A 255 8.08 -14.37 -10.11
C VAL A 255 9.31 -15.27 -10.25
N ARG A 256 10.33 -15.05 -9.42
CA ARG A 256 11.53 -15.90 -9.31
C ARG A 256 11.37 -16.99 -8.27
N SER A 257 10.82 -16.63 -7.10
CA SER A 257 10.57 -17.57 -6.02
C SER A 257 9.26 -17.19 -5.32
N PHE A 258 8.64 -18.21 -4.73
CA PHE A 258 7.43 -18.08 -3.93
C PHE A 258 7.55 -19.02 -2.74
N THR A 259 7.50 -18.46 -1.54
CA THR A 259 7.69 -19.18 -0.29
C THR A 259 6.52 -18.89 0.66
N PRO A 260 5.57 -19.82 0.84
CA PRO A 260 4.54 -19.67 1.86
C PRO A 260 5.14 -19.86 3.26
N ILE A 261 4.70 -19.02 4.20
CA ILE A 261 5.07 -19.06 5.61
C ILE A 261 3.78 -19.40 6.38
N LEU A 262 3.78 -20.57 7.01
CA LEU A 262 2.66 -21.14 7.77
C LEU A 262 2.74 -20.74 9.25
#